data_AF-A2A207-F1
#
_entry.id   AF-A2A207-F1
#
_cell.length_a   1.000
_cell.length_b   1.000
_cell.length_c   1.000
_cell.angle_alpha   90.00
_cell.angle_beta   90.00
_cell.angle_gamma   90.00
#
_symmetry.space_group_name_H-M   'P 1'
#
loop_
_entity.id
_entity.type
_entity.pdbx_description
1 polymer ?
#
loop_
_entity_poly.entity_id
_entity_poly.type
_entity_poly.pdbx_seq_one_letter_code
_entity_poly.pdbx_strand_id
1 'polypeptide(L)'
;MARRRKKTTRRRDTSSRLVQVAEAYTYANIATSNIFMASVPQFVMGEADISQAGSTYNLASYATGSVGGDSWGIVPISMRDIIKNPQLAFDAASINIKNNMWPMVGQFFTAKVGFKFGKRLLRQPISLLNRSIFKPLALGIKL
;
A
#
# COMPACT_ATOMS: atom_id res chain seq x y z
N MET A 1 30.64 22.00 -44.91
CA MET A 1 30.27 20.87 -44.01
C MET A 1 29.36 21.39 -42.89
N ALA A 2 28.13 20.89 -42.77
CA ALA A 2 27.18 21.36 -41.73
C ALA A 2 27.44 20.65 -40.37
N ARG A 3 27.61 21.43 -39.29
CA ARG A 3 27.93 20.91 -37.95
C ARG A 3 26.68 20.28 -37.32
N ARG A 4 26.70 18.96 -37.09
CA ARG A 4 25.59 18.21 -36.44
C ARG A 4 25.37 18.71 -35.00
N ARG A 5 24.18 19.21 -34.69
CA ARG A 5 23.83 19.62 -33.32
C ARG A 5 23.83 18.40 -32.40
N LYS A 6 24.64 18.43 -31.34
CA LYS A 6 24.67 17.37 -30.31
C LYS A 6 23.34 17.35 -29.57
N LYS A 7 22.79 16.15 -29.34
CA LYS A 7 21.54 15.93 -28.61
C LYS A 7 21.77 16.23 -27.13
N THR A 8 21.14 17.28 -26.59
CA THR A 8 21.14 17.55 -25.15
C THR A 8 20.43 16.41 -24.40
N THR A 9 21.14 15.76 -23.48
CA THR A 9 20.56 14.82 -22.53
C THR A 9 19.90 15.60 -21.39
N ARG A 10 18.58 15.48 -21.23
CA ARG A 10 17.90 16.03 -20.04
C ARG A 10 18.40 15.29 -18.80
N ARG A 11 18.83 16.04 -17.79
CA ARG A 11 19.18 15.47 -16.48
C ARG A 11 17.93 14.87 -15.85
N ARG A 12 18.06 13.65 -15.33
CA ARG A 12 16.97 13.01 -14.58
C ARG A 12 16.78 13.76 -13.26
N ASP A 13 15.53 13.99 -12.93
CA ASP A 13 15.17 14.59 -11.67
C ASP A 13 15.26 13.53 -10.56
N THR A 14 16.12 13.75 -9.57
CA THR A 14 16.33 12.83 -8.43
C THR A 14 15.48 13.19 -7.22
N SER A 15 14.62 14.21 -7.33
CA SER A 15 13.77 14.63 -6.21
C SER A 15 12.64 13.65 -5.92
N SER A 16 12.36 13.41 -4.63
CA SER A 16 11.21 12.64 -4.18
C SER A 16 9.91 13.40 -4.48
N ARG A 17 9.00 12.79 -5.24
CA ARG A 17 7.71 13.39 -5.59
C ARG A 17 6.64 12.98 -4.59
N LEU A 18 6.19 13.89 -3.75
CA LEU A 18 5.23 13.64 -2.68
C LEU A 18 3.91 13.07 -3.21
N VAL A 19 3.46 13.46 -4.40
CA VAL A 19 2.25 12.87 -5.00
C VAL A 19 2.48 11.42 -5.43
N GLN A 20 3.71 11.04 -5.83
CA GLN A 20 4.06 9.63 -6.08
C GLN A 20 4.19 8.84 -4.79
N VAL A 21 4.71 9.46 -3.72
CA VAL A 21 4.75 8.86 -2.38
C VAL A 21 3.34 8.61 -1.86
N ALA A 22 2.41 9.57 -2.03
CA ALA A 22 1.01 9.41 -1.65
C ALA A 22 0.33 8.29 -2.44
N GLU A 23 0.54 8.22 -3.76
CA GLU A 23 0.03 7.12 -4.59
C GLU A 23 0.60 5.76 -4.11
N ALA A 24 1.91 5.68 -3.87
CA ALA A 24 2.54 4.47 -3.36
C ALA A 24 1.99 4.07 -1.97
N TYR A 25 1.74 5.04 -1.09
CA TYR A 25 1.13 4.79 0.22
C TYR A 25 -0.29 4.26 0.10
N THR A 26 -1.10 4.79 -0.82
CA THR A 26 -2.45 4.24 -1.05
C THR A 26 -2.41 2.83 -1.60
N TYR A 27 -1.46 2.51 -2.49
CA TYR A 27 -1.27 1.14 -2.97
C TYR A 27 -0.82 0.20 -1.85
N ALA A 28 0.10 0.66 -1.00
CA ALA A 28 0.51 -0.09 0.18
C ALA A 28 -0.68 -0.33 1.12
N ASN A 29 -1.52 0.68 1.35
CA ASN A 29 -2.70 0.56 2.19
C ASN A 29 -3.73 -0.42 1.63
N ILE A 30 -4.03 -0.36 0.34
CA ILE A 30 -4.91 -1.33 -0.34
C ILE A 30 -4.34 -2.75 -0.22
N ALA A 31 -3.03 -2.93 -0.43
CA ALA A 31 -2.41 -4.24 -0.27
C ALA A 31 -2.53 -4.74 1.18
N THR A 32 -2.14 -3.93 2.17
CA THR A 32 -2.14 -4.36 3.57
C THR A 32 -3.55 -4.55 4.12
N SER A 33 -4.53 -3.73 3.71
CA SER A 33 -5.91 -3.85 4.15
C SER A 33 -6.59 -5.11 3.62
N ASN A 34 -6.27 -5.54 2.39
CA ASN A 34 -6.90 -6.71 1.79
C ASN A 34 -6.16 -8.02 2.13
N ILE A 35 -4.84 -7.97 2.30
CA ILE A 35 -4.00 -9.15 2.59
C ILE A 35 -3.93 -9.42 4.09
N PHE A 36 -3.59 -8.39 4.86
CA PHE A 36 -3.30 -8.49 6.30
C PHE A 36 -4.43 -7.95 7.17
N MET A 37 -5.51 -7.42 6.57
CA MET A 37 -6.63 -6.81 7.28
C MET A 37 -6.20 -5.68 8.24
N ALA A 38 -5.06 -5.05 7.94
CA ALA A 38 -4.43 -4.01 8.74
C ALA A 38 -4.09 -2.78 7.89
N SER A 39 -4.18 -1.60 8.52
CA SER A 39 -3.63 -0.37 7.92
C SER A 39 -2.09 -0.43 7.88
N VAL A 40 -1.42 0.32 7.00
CA VAL A 40 0.06 0.31 6.92
C VAL A 40 0.72 0.61 8.29
N PRO A 41 0.28 1.61 9.08
CA PRO A 41 0.86 1.84 10.39
C PRO A 41 0.62 0.68 11.35
N GLN A 42 -0.57 0.09 11.32
CA GLN A 42 -0.91 -1.07 12.16
C GLN A 42 -0.15 -2.33 11.73
N PHE A 43 0.10 -2.52 10.45
CA PHE A 43 0.93 -3.61 9.94
C PHE A 43 2.36 -3.47 10.46
N VAL A 44 2.93 -2.27 10.42
CA VAL A 44 4.34 -2.03 10.81
C VAL A 44 4.52 -1.96 12.33
N MET A 45 3.65 -1.23 13.03
CA MET A 45 3.80 -0.89 14.45
C MET A 45 2.87 -1.70 15.35
N GLY A 46 1.93 -2.45 14.78
CA GLY A 46 0.96 -3.23 15.53
C GLY A 46 1.63 -4.26 16.43
N GLU A 47 0.93 -4.59 17.51
CA GLU A 47 1.33 -5.67 18.40
C GLU A 47 1.02 -7.02 17.76
N ALA A 48 1.76 -8.04 18.19
CA ALA A 48 1.52 -9.40 17.72
C ALA A 48 0.32 -9.99 18.46
N ASP A 49 -0.78 -10.18 17.74
CA ASP A 49 -2.05 -10.67 18.28
C ASP A 49 -2.50 -11.99 17.61
N ILE A 50 -1.68 -12.57 16.71
CA ILE A 50 -1.90 -13.95 16.23
C ILE A 50 -1.55 -14.90 17.39
N SER A 51 -2.59 -15.23 18.17
CA SER A 51 -2.54 -16.24 19.19
C SER A 51 -2.96 -17.58 18.60
N GLN A 52 -2.02 -18.53 18.55
CA GLN A 52 -2.31 -19.94 18.22
C GLN A 52 -3.03 -20.57 19.42
N ALA A 53 -4.31 -20.30 19.63
CA ALA A 53 -5.09 -21.17 20.50
C ALA A 53 -5.18 -22.53 19.81
N GLY A 54 -4.58 -23.55 20.44
CA GLY A 54 -4.47 -24.89 19.88
C GLY A 54 -5.84 -25.42 19.48
N SER A 55 -6.11 -25.45 18.18
CA SER A 55 -7.24 -26.18 17.63
C SER A 55 -6.97 -26.41 16.15
N THR A 56 -6.84 -27.70 15.81
CA THR A 56 -7.07 -28.31 14.51
C THR A 56 -7.55 -27.35 13.42
N TYR A 57 -6.72 -27.12 12.41
CA TYR A 57 -7.12 -26.46 11.17
C TYR A 57 -8.26 -27.26 10.52
N ASN A 58 -9.51 -26.97 10.88
CA ASN A 58 -10.67 -27.51 10.22
C ASN A 58 -11.06 -26.55 9.09
N LEU A 59 -10.65 -26.91 7.88
CA LEU A 59 -10.94 -26.21 6.62
C LEU A 59 -12.45 -26.05 6.35
N ALA A 60 -13.34 -26.70 7.14
CA ALA A 60 -14.78 -26.62 7.01
C ALA A 60 -15.45 -25.42 7.71
N SER A 61 -14.79 -24.72 8.64
CA SER A 61 -15.44 -23.66 9.43
C SER A 61 -15.60 -22.31 8.72
N TYR A 62 -15.03 -22.12 7.52
CA TYR A 62 -15.28 -20.93 6.70
C TYR A 62 -16.63 -20.95 5.96
N ALA A 63 -17.34 -22.09 5.96
CA ALA A 63 -18.60 -22.25 5.22
C ALA A 63 -19.86 -21.94 6.03
N THR A 64 -19.78 -21.73 7.35
CA THR A 64 -20.97 -21.56 8.17
C THR A 64 -20.74 -20.45 9.18
N GLY A 65 -21.30 -19.27 8.88
CA GLY A 65 -21.31 -18.13 9.79
C GLY A 65 -21.90 -18.53 11.14
N SER A 66 -21.04 -18.71 12.14
CA SER A 66 -21.43 -18.83 13.53
C SER A 66 -20.59 -17.87 14.35
N VAL A 67 -21.27 -16.82 14.80
CA VAL A 67 -20.81 -15.83 15.76
C VAL A 67 -20.91 -16.47 17.14
N GLY A 68 -19.78 -16.79 17.76
CA GLY A 68 -19.76 -17.20 19.17
C GLY A 68 -18.50 -17.95 19.60
N GLY A 69 -17.62 -17.26 20.34
CA GLY A 69 -16.56 -17.85 21.16
C GLY A 69 -15.17 -17.79 20.51
N ASP A 70 -14.34 -16.88 20.99
CA ASP A 70 -13.01 -16.50 20.52
C ASP A 70 -13.00 -15.83 19.14
N SER A 71 -12.43 -14.63 19.06
CA SER A 71 -12.33 -13.81 17.86
C SER A 71 -11.38 -14.42 16.82
N TRP A 72 -11.73 -15.59 16.29
CA TRP A 72 -11.15 -16.21 15.11
C TRP A 72 -11.66 -15.58 13.81
N GLY A 73 -12.35 -14.44 13.92
CA GLY A 73 -12.70 -13.57 12.82
C GLY A 73 -11.64 -12.50 12.63
N ILE A 74 -11.07 -12.43 11.43
CA ILE A 74 -10.55 -11.18 10.86
C ILE A 74 -9.53 -10.47 11.78
N VAL A 75 -8.55 -11.20 12.30
CA VAL A 75 -7.50 -10.58 13.12
C VAL A 75 -6.51 -9.85 12.20
N PRO A 76 -6.24 -8.55 12.42
CA PRO A 76 -5.23 -7.81 11.67
C PRO A 76 -3.85 -8.43 11.90
N ILE A 77 -3.19 -8.84 10.82
CA ILE A 77 -1.85 -9.45 10.86
C ILE A 77 -0.82 -8.31 10.89
N SER A 78 0.03 -8.29 11.91
CA SER A 78 1.16 -7.35 12.01
C SER A 78 2.48 -7.97 11.52
N MET A 79 3.51 -7.14 11.29
CA MET A 79 4.87 -7.61 11.02
C MET A 79 5.42 -8.46 12.17
N ARG A 80 5.00 -8.18 13.41
CA ARG A 80 5.43 -8.93 14.58
C ARG A 80 4.80 -10.32 14.60
N ASP A 81 3.60 -10.48 14.06
CA ASP A 81 2.96 -11.80 13.87
C ASP A 81 3.69 -12.65 12.83
N ILE A 82 4.13 -12.03 11.73
CA ILE A 82 4.93 -12.72 10.70
C ILE A 82 6.25 -13.22 11.29
N ILE A 83 6.88 -12.44 12.17
CA ILE A 83 8.16 -12.82 12.80
C ILE A 83 7.95 -13.92 13.85
N LYS A 84 6.91 -13.83 14.67
CA LYS A 84 6.65 -14.81 15.75
C LYS A 84 6.08 -16.12 15.23
N ASN A 85 5.14 -16.05 14.30
CA ASN A 85 4.35 -17.18 13.78
C ASN A 85 4.19 -17.09 12.26
N PRO A 86 5.27 -17.29 11.47
CA PRO A 86 5.26 -17.06 10.04
C PRO A 86 4.25 -17.94 9.30
N GLN A 87 4.16 -19.23 9.64
CA GLN A 87 3.27 -20.18 8.96
C GLN A 87 1.80 -19.77 9.08
N LEU A 88 1.35 -19.45 10.30
CA LEU A 88 -0.02 -18.99 10.57
C LEU A 88 -0.34 -17.68 9.85
N ALA A 89 0.59 -16.73 9.87
CA ALA A 89 0.43 -15.45 9.19
C ALA A 89 0.33 -15.63 7.66
N PHE A 90 1.13 -16.52 7.06
CA PHE A 90 1.06 -16.82 5.63
C PHE A 90 -0.23 -17.54 5.24
N ASP A 91 -0.66 -18.53 6.03
CA ASP A 91 -1.90 -19.27 5.75
C ASP A 91 -3.11 -18.33 5.82
N ALA A 92 -3.21 -17.49 6.85
CA ALA A 92 -4.26 -16.49 6.99
C ALA A 92 -4.20 -15.43 5.87
N ALA A 93 -3.02 -14.90 5.54
CA ALA A 93 -2.84 -13.96 4.44
C ALA A 93 -3.23 -14.57 3.09
N SER A 94 -2.94 -15.86 2.86
CA SER A 94 -3.29 -16.54 1.61
C SER A 94 -4.81 -16.70 1.42
N ILE A 95 -5.54 -16.98 2.50
CA ILE A 95 -7.00 -17.05 2.51
C ILE A 95 -7.58 -15.66 2.23
N ASN A 96 -7.05 -14.63 2.91
CA ASN A 96 -7.47 -13.25 2.71
C ASN A 96 -7.21 -12.76 1.28
N ILE A 97 -6.08 -13.11 0.69
CA ILE A 97 -5.78 -12.82 -0.72
C ILE A 97 -6.84 -13.45 -1.62
N LYS A 98 -7.13 -14.75 -1.46
CA LYS A 98 -8.11 -15.44 -2.31
C LYS A 98 -9.50 -14.81 -2.22
N ASN A 99 -9.91 -14.43 -1.00
CA ASN A 99 -11.22 -13.85 -0.75
C ASN A 99 -11.33 -12.40 -1.23
N ASN A 100 -10.26 -11.62 -1.14
CA ASN A 100 -10.27 -10.18 -1.43
C ASN A 100 -9.55 -9.78 -2.73
N MET A 101 -9.07 -10.73 -3.54
CA MET A 101 -8.31 -10.42 -4.76
C MET A 101 -9.07 -9.52 -5.74
N TRP A 102 -10.33 -9.85 -6.02
CA TRP A 102 -11.17 -9.08 -6.95
C TRP A 102 -11.47 -7.66 -6.47
N PRO A 103 -11.96 -7.44 -5.24
CA PRO A 103 -12.16 -6.08 -4.73
C PRO A 103 -10.83 -5.31 -4.63
N MET A 104 -9.73 -5.98 -4.29
CA MET A 104 -8.40 -5.36 -4.25
C MET A 104 -7.98 -4.84 -5.63
N VAL A 105 -8.14 -5.63 -6.69
CA VAL A 105 -7.85 -5.19 -8.07
C VAL A 105 -8.71 -3.98 -8.46
N GLY A 106 -10.00 -3.99 -8.11
CA GLY A 106 -10.91 -2.86 -8.34
C GLY A 106 -10.47 -1.59 -7.61
N GLN A 107 -10.03 -1.71 -6.36
CA GLN A 107 -9.49 -0.60 -5.57
C GLN A 107 -8.19 -0.05 -6.18
N PHE A 108 -7.27 -0.91 -6.61
CA PHE A 108 -6.04 -0.49 -7.29
C PHE A 108 -6.33 0.26 -8.57
N PHE A 109 -7.25 -0.24 -9.39
CA PHE A 109 -7.62 0.41 -10.63
C PHE A 109 -8.26 1.78 -10.38
N THR A 110 -9.20 1.84 -9.43
CA THR A 110 -9.88 3.09 -9.05
C THR A 110 -8.88 4.11 -8.51
N ALA A 111 -7.98 3.70 -7.62
CA ALA A 111 -6.92 4.56 -7.11
C ALA A 111 -6.03 5.08 -8.25
N LYS A 112 -5.57 4.21 -9.15
CA LYS A 112 -4.74 4.59 -10.30
C LYS A 112 -5.41 5.62 -11.20
N VAL A 113 -6.69 5.41 -11.52
CA VAL A 113 -7.48 6.35 -12.31
C VAL A 113 -7.65 7.67 -11.55
N GLY A 114 -8.03 7.61 -10.27
CA GLY A 114 -8.17 8.76 -9.38
C GLY A 114 -6.90 9.60 -9.30
N PHE A 115 -5.73 9.00 -9.05
CA PHE A 115 -4.45 9.70 -9.02
C PHE A 115 -4.04 10.26 -10.38
N LYS A 116 -4.36 9.57 -11.48
CA LYS A 116 -4.09 10.09 -12.83
C LYS A 116 -4.88 11.37 -13.10
N PHE A 117 -6.16 11.39 -12.76
CA PHE A 117 -7.01 12.58 -12.90
C PHE A 117 -6.66 13.66 -11.88
N GLY A 118 -6.45 13.30 -10.61
CA GLY A 118 -6.05 14.21 -9.55
C GLY A 118 -4.73 14.93 -9.87
N LYS A 119 -3.72 14.21 -10.36
CA LYS A 119 -2.46 14.82 -10.83
C LYS A 119 -2.68 15.78 -11.99
N ARG A 120 -3.62 15.48 -12.89
CA ARG A 120 -3.93 16.35 -14.02
C ARG A 120 -4.58 17.65 -13.55
N LEU A 121 -5.51 17.58 -12.61
CA LEU A 121 -6.19 18.74 -12.03
C LEU A 121 -5.24 19.59 -11.17
N LEU A 122 -4.43 18.93 -10.33
CA LEU A 122 -3.51 19.61 -9.42
C LEU A 122 -2.21 20.08 -10.08
N ARG A 123 -2.03 19.86 -11.39
CA ARG A 123 -0.79 20.20 -12.09
C ARG A 123 -0.36 21.66 -11.90
N GLN A 124 -1.31 22.59 -11.97
CA GLN A 124 -1.05 24.02 -11.84
C GLN A 124 -0.69 24.43 -10.40
N PRO A 125 -1.48 24.10 -9.35
CA PRO A 125 -1.10 24.43 -7.97
C PRO A 125 0.19 23.72 -7.54
N ILE A 126 0.42 22.48 -7.96
CA ILE A 126 1.68 21.75 -7.73
C ILE A 126 2.87 22.50 -8.35
N SER A 127 2.73 22.98 -9.58
CA SER A 127 3.79 23.72 -10.25
C SER A 127 4.10 25.05 -9.56
N LEU A 128 3.09 25.73 -9.00
CA LEU A 128 3.28 26.96 -8.24
C LEU A 128 4.05 26.68 -6.96
N LEU A 129 3.58 25.74 -6.13
CA LEU A 129 4.23 25.33 -4.89
C LEU A 129 5.66 24.84 -5.11
N ASN A 130 5.89 24.06 -6.18
CA ASN A 130 7.23 23.60 -6.52
C ASN A 130 8.18 24.76 -6.87
N ARG A 131 7.70 25.81 -7.54
CA ARG A 131 8.53 26.96 -7.91
C ARG A 131 8.73 27.95 -6.76
N SER A 132 7.70 28.18 -5.92
CA SER A 132 7.73 29.18 -4.85
C SER A 132 8.30 28.65 -3.53
N ILE A 133 8.11 27.37 -3.21
CA ILE A 133 8.50 26.78 -1.93
C ILE A 133 9.60 25.74 -2.13
N PHE A 134 9.33 24.66 -2.88
CA PHE A 134 10.24 23.52 -2.86
C PHE A 134 11.57 23.75 -3.59
N LYS A 135 11.58 24.52 -4.68
CA LYS A 135 12.80 24.84 -5.43
C LYS A 135 13.78 25.74 -4.65
N PRO A 136 13.36 26.84 -3.97
CA PRO A 136 14.29 27.64 -3.18
C PRO A 136 14.79 26.94 -1.92
N LEU A 137 13.99 26.05 -1.31
CA LEU A 137 14.41 25.32 -0.12
C LEU A 137 15.45 24.20 -0.39
N ALA A 138 15.71 23.83 -1.66
CA ALA A 138 16.71 22.83 -2.07
C ALA A 138 16.64 21.47 -1.33
N LEU A 139 15.50 21.14 -0.70
CA LEU A 139 15.32 19.95 0.13
C LEU A 139 15.29 18.62 -0.66
N GLY A 140 15.45 18.65 -1.99
CA GLY A 140 15.35 17.46 -2.83
C GLY A 140 13.94 16.86 -2.89
N ILE A 141 12.91 17.58 -2.45
CA ILE A 141 11.50 17.14 -2.43
C ILE A 141 10.70 18.01 -3.39
N LYS A 142 9.74 17.42 -4.10
CA LYS A 142 8.76 18.12 -4.97
C LYS A 142 7.39 17.50 -4.78
N LEU A 143 6.33 18.24 -5.11
CA LEU A 143 4.98 17.71 -5.24
C LEU A 143 4.81 16.94 -6.55
#